data_AF-A0A0B1S9H3-F1
#
_entry.id   AF-A0A0B1S9H3-F1
#
_cell.length_a   1.000
_cell.length_b   1.000
_cell.length_c   1.000
_cell.angle_alpha   90.00
_cell.angle_beta   90.00
_cell.angle_gamma   90.00
#
_symmetry.space_group_name_H-M   'P 1'
#
loop_
_entity.id
_entity.type
_entity.pdbx_description
1 polymer ?
#
loop_
_entity_poly.entity_id
_entity_poly.type
_entity_poly.pdbx_seq_one_letter_code
_entity_poly.pdbx_strand_id
1 'polypeptide(L)'
;MKGIFVQAFSSLLWGNKEILNEDIVQQLVNKYKVTPQTILYAFGHCSGIGIIPKSATPSRIPDNLHKVAAVSLSESELKSLMELDRNAAFCPKCFPWRCL
;
A
#
# COMPACT_ATOMS: atom_id res chain seq x y z
N MET A 1 -18.05 -0.12 -13.25
CA MET A 1 -17.81 1.24 -12.73
C MET A 1 -17.31 2.11 -13.87
N LYS A 2 -18.12 3.02 -14.44
CA LYS A 2 -17.64 3.95 -15.48
C LYS A 2 -17.53 5.34 -14.86
N GLY A 3 -16.30 5.86 -14.78
CA GLY A 3 -16.00 7.21 -14.29
C GLY A 3 -15.74 7.38 -12.78
N ILE A 4 -15.72 6.29 -11.99
CA ILE A 4 -15.38 6.37 -10.55
C ILE A 4 -13.92 5.99 -10.37
N PHE A 5 -13.11 6.91 -9.87
CA PHE A 5 -11.73 6.65 -9.46
C PHE A 5 -11.70 6.30 -7.97
N VAL A 6 -11.07 5.18 -7.62
CA VAL A 6 -11.01 4.69 -6.24
C VAL A 6 -9.72 5.17 -5.58
N GLN A 7 -9.82 5.60 -4.33
CA GLN A 7 -8.68 5.96 -3.50
C GLN A 7 -8.66 5.11 -2.22
N ALA A 8 -7.53 4.44 -1.96
CA ALA A 8 -7.31 3.65 -0.77
C ALA A 8 -6.86 4.56 0.38
N PHE A 9 -7.67 4.67 1.43
CA PHE A 9 -7.24 5.19 2.72
C PHE A 9 -6.61 4.07 3.56
N SER A 10 -5.72 4.42 4.50
CA SER A 10 -4.98 3.43 5.29
C SER A 10 -4.19 2.42 4.43
N SER A 11 -3.59 2.89 3.33
CA SER A 11 -2.91 2.05 2.33
C SER A 11 -1.70 1.27 2.85
N LEU A 12 -1.29 1.51 4.11
CA LEU A 12 -0.22 0.80 4.82
C LEU A 12 -0.73 -0.05 5.99
N LEU A 13 -2.05 -0.22 6.17
CA LEU A 13 -2.62 -1.00 7.28
C LEU A 13 -2.09 -0.54 8.65
N TRP A 14 -1.96 0.78 8.84
CA TRP A 14 -1.29 1.43 9.99
C TRP A 14 0.11 0.89 10.34
N GLY A 15 0.86 0.43 9.35
CA GLY A 15 2.19 -0.16 9.57
C GLY A 15 2.13 -1.53 10.22
N ASN A 16 1.10 -2.32 9.94
CA ASN A 16 0.99 -3.72 10.38
C ASN A 16 2.30 -4.45 10.05
N LYS A 17 2.94 -5.04 11.07
CA LYS A 17 4.26 -5.66 10.90
C LYS A 17 4.19 -7.00 10.18
N GLU A 18 3.07 -7.71 10.24
CA GLU A 18 2.92 -9.00 9.58
C GLU A 18 2.97 -8.82 8.05
N ILE A 19 2.13 -7.94 7.51
CA ILE A 19 2.11 -7.67 6.06
C ILE A 19 3.45 -7.11 5.55
N LEU A 20 4.12 -6.28 6.35
CA LEU A 20 5.43 -5.73 5.99
C LEU A 20 6.52 -6.81 5.96
N ASN A 21 6.35 -7.93 6.68
CA ASN A 21 7.31 -9.02 6.77
C ASN A 21 6.93 -10.24 5.91
N GLU A 22 5.82 -10.20 5.15
CA GLU A 22 5.46 -11.26 4.20
C GLU A 22 6.60 -11.51 3.21
N ASP A 23 6.84 -12.79 2.89
CA ASP A 23 8.00 -13.22 2.12
C ASP A 23 8.08 -12.52 0.76
N ILE A 24 6.95 -12.41 0.06
CA ILE A 24 6.88 -11.71 -1.23
C ILE A 24 7.23 -10.23 -1.10
N VAL A 25 6.82 -9.56 -0.01
CA VAL A 25 7.16 -8.16 0.23
C VAL A 25 8.65 -8.00 0.46
N GLN A 26 9.27 -8.91 1.23
CA GLN A 26 10.72 -8.90 1.48
C GLN A 26 11.53 -9.22 0.21
N GLN A 27 11.05 -10.12 -0.64
CA GLN A 27 11.67 -10.39 -1.94
C GLN A 27 11.68 -9.14 -2.82
N LEU A 28 10.55 -8.43 -2.89
CA LEU A 28 10.44 -7.20 -3.69
C LEU A 28 11.26 -6.05 -3.10
N VAL A 29 11.35 -5.93 -1.78
CA VAL A 29 12.27 -5.00 -1.09
C VAL A 29 13.70 -5.21 -1.58
N ASN A 30 14.14 -6.46 -1.63
CA ASN A 30 15.49 -6.79 -2.08
C ASN A 30 15.70 -6.55 -3.58
N LYS A 31 14.68 -6.80 -4.40
CA LYS A 31 14.69 -6.58 -5.85
C LYS A 31 14.76 -5.09 -6.19
N TYR A 32 13.89 -4.28 -5.60
CA TYR A 32 13.74 -2.86 -5.92
C TYR A 32 14.62 -1.93 -5.07
N LYS A 33 15.28 -2.46 -4.02
CA LYS A 33 16.13 -1.69 -3.09
C LYS A 33 15.39 -0.53 -2.42
N VAL A 34 14.14 -0.80 -2.03
CA VAL A 34 13.25 0.17 -1.35
C VAL A 34 12.76 -0.39 -0.02
N THR A 35 11.98 0.38 0.74
CA THR A 35 11.41 -0.11 2.00
C THR A 35 10.16 -0.97 1.74
N PRO A 36 9.79 -1.86 2.69
CA PRO A 36 8.52 -2.61 2.59
C PRO A 36 7.30 -1.70 2.39
N GLN A 37 7.36 -0.50 2.98
CA GLN A 37 6.30 0.51 2.88
C GLN A 37 6.16 1.04 1.44
N THR A 38 7.29 1.28 0.77
CA THR A 38 7.30 1.67 -0.64
C THR A 38 6.68 0.58 -1.51
N ILE A 39 6.94 -0.70 -1.23
CA ILE A 39 6.32 -1.81 -1.98
C ILE A 39 4.79 -1.81 -1.84
N LEU A 40 4.25 -1.67 -0.64
CA LEU A 40 2.79 -1.64 -0.43
C LEU A 40 2.12 -0.42 -1.06
N TYR A 41 2.79 0.74 -1.06
CA TYR A 41 2.29 1.91 -1.78
C TYR A 41 2.38 1.73 -3.30
N ALA A 42 3.46 1.16 -3.81
CA ALA A 42 3.61 0.84 -5.23
C ALA A 42 2.56 -0.17 -5.69
N PHE A 43 2.18 -1.14 -4.85
CA PHE A 43 1.08 -2.05 -5.13
C PHE A 43 -0.23 -1.31 -5.45
N GLY A 44 -0.63 -0.35 -4.60
CA GLY A 44 -1.82 0.47 -4.85
C GLY A 44 -1.69 1.29 -6.13
N HIS A 45 -0.56 1.98 -6.31
CA HIS A 45 -0.29 2.81 -7.48
C HIS A 45 -0.33 2.02 -8.80
N CYS A 46 0.42 0.91 -8.88
CA CYS A 46 0.49 0.04 -10.05
C CYS A 46 -0.84 -0.70 -10.31
N SER A 47 -1.71 -0.85 -9.30
CA SER A 47 -3.07 -1.40 -9.47
C SER A 47 -4.07 -0.36 -10.02
N GLY A 48 -3.62 0.86 -10.34
CA GLY A 48 -4.50 1.93 -10.81
C GLY A 48 -5.36 2.56 -9.71
N ILE A 49 -4.98 2.39 -8.44
CA ILE A 49 -5.69 2.91 -7.27
C ILE A 49 -4.93 4.12 -6.72
N GLY A 50 -5.65 5.20 -6.42
CA GLY A 50 -5.04 6.35 -5.74
C GLY A 50 -4.68 6.00 -4.29
N ILE A 51 -3.51 6.42 -3.81
CA ILE A 51 -3.06 6.19 -2.43
C ILE A 51 -2.92 7.52 -1.67
N ILE A 52 -3.15 7.48 -0.35
CA ILE A 52 -3.01 8.66 0.53
C ILE A 52 -2.02 8.31 1.66
N PRO A 53 -0.70 8.33 1.38
CA PRO A 53 0.31 7.98 2.36
C PRO A 53 0.44 9.08 3.42
N LYS A 54 0.11 8.77 4.68
CA LYS A 54 0.27 9.70 5.80
C LYS A 54 1.68 9.58 6.41
N SER A 55 2.34 10.71 6.62
CA SER A 55 3.58 10.79 7.40
C SER A 55 3.62 12.07 8.24
N ALA A 56 4.17 12.00 9.45
CA ALA A 56 4.57 13.17 10.23
C ALA A 56 6.09 13.39 10.23
N THR A 57 6.84 12.45 9.62
CA THR A 57 8.29 12.55 9.48
C THR A 57 8.62 13.29 8.17
N PRO A 58 9.25 14.47 8.22
CA PRO A 58 9.47 15.31 7.03
C PRO A 58 10.20 14.59 5.90
N SER A 59 11.25 13.81 6.20
CA SER A 59 12.02 13.08 5.20
C SER A 59 11.21 12.01 4.47
N ARG A 60 10.18 11.43 5.10
CA ARG A 60 9.34 10.38 4.49
C ARG A 60 8.34 10.93 3.48
N ILE A 61 7.97 12.20 3.56
CA ILE A 61 6.97 12.81 2.67
C ILE A 61 7.45 12.80 1.21
N PRO A 62 8.62 13.37 0.86
CA PRO A 62 9.12 13.32 -0.52
C PRO A 62 9.51 11.89 -0.93
N ASP A 63 10.04 11.09 0.00
CA ASP A 63 10.39 9.69 -0.25
C ASP A 63 9.18 8.85 -0.67
N ASN A 64 8.05 9.01 0.01
CA ASN A 64 6.81 8.29 -0.33
C ASN A 64 6.33 8.62 -1.74
N LEU A 65 6.57 9.84 -2.24
CA LEU A 65 6.19 10.20 -3.61
C LEU A 65 7.20 9.65 -4.62
N HIS A 66 8.47 10.02 -4.48
CA HIS A 66 9.49 9.73 -5.48
C HIS A 66 9.82 8.24 -5.57
N LYS A 67 9.97 7.55 -4.44
CA LYS A 67 10.33 6.13 -4.43
C LYS A 67 9.20 5.26 -4.93
N VAL A 68 7.95 5.63 -4.65
CA VAL A 68 6.78 4.88 -5.15
C VAL A 68 6.62 5.08 -6.64
N ALA A 69 6.76 6.31 -7.14
CA ALA A 69 6.70 6.59 -8.58
C ALA A 69 7.82 5.91 -9.39
N ALA A 70 8.96 5.62 -8.76
CA ALA A 70 10.08 4.92 -9.38
C ALA A 70 9.92 3.39 -9.43
N VAL A 71 8.97 2.82 -8.67
CA VAL A 71 8.72 1.37 -8.64
C VAL A 71 7.63 1.02 -9.63
N SER A 72 7.96 0.15 -10.58
CA SER A 72 7.00 -0.47 -11.50
C SER A 72 6.97 -1.98 -11.26
N LEU A 73 5.86 -2.47 -10.70
CA LEU A 73 5.63 -3.88 -10.42
C LEU A 73 5.13 -4.59 -11.68
N SER A 74 5.64 -5.78 -11.97
CA SER A 74 5.14 -6.60 -13.06
C SER A 74 3.77 -7.19 -12.73
N GLU A 75 3.04 -7.65 -13.75
CA GLU A 75 1.75 -8.31 -13.56
C GLU A 75 1.85 -9.54 -12.64
N SER A 76 2.93 -10.32 -12.73
CA SER A 76 3.16 -11.47 -11.87
C SER A 76 3.35 -11.06 -10.40
N GLU A 77 4.08 -9.96 -10.15
CA GLU A 77 4.32 -9.47 -8.78
C GLU A 77 3.05 -8.87 -8.17
N LEU A 78 2.28 -8.15 -8.97
CA LEU A 78 0.95 -7.67 -8.57
C LEU A 78 0.05 -8.84 -8.18
N LYS A 79 0.04 -9.91 -8.98
CA LYS A 79 -0.74 -11.12 -8.67
C LYS A 79 -0.28 -11.76 -7.35
N SER A 80 1.02 -11.93 -7.13
CA SER A 80 1.54 -12.50 -5.88
C SER A 80 1.24 -11.63 -4.66
N LEU A 81 1.20 -10.30 -4.81
CA LEU A 81 0.78 -9.40 -3.73
C LEU A 81 -0.73 -9.47 -3.47
N MET A 82 -1.56 -9.67 -4.51
CA MET A 82 -3.00 -9.88 -4.34
C MET A 82 -3.33 -11.17 -3.59
N GLU A 83 -2.50 -12.21 -3.70
CA GLU A 83 -2.66 -13.47 -2.98
C GLU A 83 -2.51 -13.33 -1.45
N LEU A 84 -2.02 -12.19 -0.97
CA LEU A 84 -1.96 -11.86 0.46
C LEU A 84 -3.31 -11.42 1.05
N ASP A 85 -4.37 -11.31 0.24
CA ASP A 85 -5.69 -10.92 0.73
C ASP A 85 -6.22 -11.93 1.77
N ARG A 86 -6.51 -11.41 2.97
CA ARG A 86 -7.05 -12.19 4.09
C ARG A 86 -8.56 -12.04 4.23
N ASN A 87 -9.22 -11.38 3.26
CA ASN A 87 -10.65 -11.06 3.27
C ASN A 87 -11.08 -10.36 4.58
N ALA A 88 -10.23 -9.47 5.08
CA ALA A 88 -10.38 -8.84 6.38
C ALA A 88 -10.29 -7.30 6.25
N ALA A 89 -11.33 -6.62 6.73
CA ALA A 89 -11.29 -5.18 6.88
C ALA A 89 -10.40 -4.81 8.07
N PHE A 90 -9.36 -4.02 7.81
CA PHE A 90 -8.41 -3.60 8.85
C PHE A 90 -9.07 -2.80 10.00
N CYS A 91 -10.15 -2.08 9.73
CA CYS A 91 -10.84 -1.27 10.73
C CYS A 91 -12.17 -1.90 11.18
N PRO A 92 -12.17 -2.84 12.15
CA PRO A 92 -13.41 -3.48 12.63
C PRO A 92 -14.32 -2.51 13.39
N LYS A 93 -13.81 -1.33 13.79
CA LYS A 93 -14.56 -0.29 14.54
C LYS A 93 -14.89 0.95 13.72
N CYS A 94 -14.64 0.94 12.41
CA CYS A 94 -15.03 2.04 11.54
C CYS A 94 -16.55 2.00 11.30
N PHE A 95 -17.31 2.43 12.30
CA PHE A 95 -18.72 2.73 12.13
C PHE A 95 -18.82 4.12 11.53
N PRO A 96 -19.33 4.28 10.30
CA PRO A 96 -19.58 5.61 9.78
C PRO A 96 -20.64 6.28 10.67
N TRP A 97 -20.50 7.59 10.91
CA TRP A 97 -21.51 8.45 11.53
C TRP A 97 -21.84 8.28 13.02
N ARG A 98 -21.07 7.52 13.83
CA ARG A 98 -21.23 7.51 15.31
C ARG A 98 -20.68 8.76 16.02
N CYS A 99 -20.32 9.79 15.26
CA CYS A 99 -19.76 11.05 15.74
C CYS A 99 -20.74 12.23 15.59
N LEU A 100 -22.01 11.95 15.25
CA LEU A 100 -23.14 12.87 15.35
C LEU A 100 -23.93 12.55 16.61
#